data_AF-A0A1H2SPV8-F1
#
_entry.id   AF-A0A1H2SPV8-F1
#
_cell.length_a   1.000
_cell.length_b   1.000
_cell.length_c   1.000
_cell.angle_alpha   90.00
_cell.angle_beta   90.00
_cell.angle_gamma   90.00
#
_symmetry.space_group_name_H-M   'P 1'
#
loop_
_entity.id
_entity.type
_entity.pdbx_description
1 polymer ?
#
loop_
_entity_poly.entity_id
_entity_poly.type
_entity_poly.pdbx_seq_one_letter_code
_entity_poly.pdbx_strand_id
1 'polypeptide(L)'
;MFYSRRLNRETNLVEVWECEWSNRGSRMARKEFIRRVGNEGEVEFAHENYCAAAAICWAPGRTIGNIAVNSEEVSGVFEEAAGNDAILPCQIIPCGKFRNGAVRWYCKTHQMHWGTLADLAAIPESGEILCGNHMLHMSYVVNPLDIEFNGYEEIGIWCSLPPGMSSQLIHRRPPKIHVHKRFSSSEEKVLDRDFDAVICSYNQNLGLFLSTDITKIQITPPAAFEFIRSLEEGRKVDCVSCKKCGYPHLDLGDFARRPHAKHFCGNCGNDSVWSQGEIVSTPLKPLHDQFNNSNTYIIPERQLNLDQYSGMPFDVWASTPAVVWTANRPQELGIHVHVYEGYRRIVDETFSEVIFEGRLLDRNLLWQSMVANTIY
;
A
#
# COMPACT_ATOMS: atom_id res chain seq x y z
N MET A 1 11.96 14.88 17.98
CA MET A 1 11.34 16.22 18.06
C MET A 1 10.78 16.49 16.67
N PHE A 2 9.58 17.05 16.51
CA PHE A 2 8.90 17.21 15.21
C PHE A 2 8.10 18.51 15.13
N TYR A 3 7.59 18.89 13.95
CA TYR A 3 6.80 20.12 13.79
C TYR A 3 5.31 19.86 13.60
N SER A 4 4.45 20.60 14.30
CA SER A 4 2.99 20.53 14.15
C SER A 4 2.35 21.91 14.05
N ARG A 5 1.06 21.94 13.70
CA ARG A 5 0.30 23.18 13.46
C ARG A 5 -0.77 23.39 14.51
N ARG A 6 -0.93 24.64 14.92
CA ARG A 6 -1.96 25.10 15.87
C ARG A 6 -2.64 26.35 15.32
N LEU A 7 -3.96 26.46 15.45
CA LEU A 7 -4.65 27.70 15.11
C LEU A 7 -4.58 28.65 16.31
N ASN A 8 -4.05 29.85 16.08
CA ASN A 8 -4.17 30.94 17.02
C ASN A 8 -5.56 31.57 16.88
N ARG A 9 -6.40 31.44 17.91
CA ARG A 9 -7.80 31.92 17.89
C ARG A 9 -7.91 33.45 17.92
N GLU A 10 -6.91 34.16 18.41
CA GLU A 10 -6.91 35.62 18.47
C GLU A 10 -6.59 36.23 17.10
N THR A 11 -5.63 35.63 16.38
CA THR A 11 -5.17 36.14 15.09
C THR A 11 -5.80 35.43 13.89
N ASN A 12 -6.45 34.28 14.12
CA ASN A 12 -6.89 33.33 13.09
C ASN A 12 -5.77 32.85 12.15
N LEU A 13 -4.51 32.94 12.60
CA LEU A 13 -3.35 32.46 11.85
C LEU A 13 -2.98 31.05 12.29
N VAL A 14 -2.52 30.24 11.33
CA VAL A 14 -1.95 28.92 11.61
C VAL A 14 -0.49 29.11 11.99
N GLU A 15 -0.14 28.66 13.19
CA GLU A 15 1.21 28.71 13.75
C GLU A 15 1.91 27.36 13.58
N VAL A 16 3.21 27.41 13.33
CA VAL A 16 4.13 26.27 13.35
C VAL A 16 4.76 26.15 14.72
N TRP A 17 4.73 24.95 15.29
CA TRP A 17 5.28 24.65 16.61
C TRP A 17 6.21 23.44 16.57
N GLU A 18 7.34 23.56 17.25
CA GLU A 18 8.21 22.45 17.63
C GLU A 18 7.56 21.65 18.75
N CYS A 19 7.51 20.33 18.56
CA CYS A 19 6.74 19.40 19.36
C CYS A 19 7.57 18.17 19.77
N GLU A 20 7.20 17.57 20.89
CA GLU A 20 7.68 16.27 21.32
C GLU A 20 6.54 15.34 21.74
N TRP A 21 6.82 14.04 21.78
CA TRP A 21 5.90 13.07 22.34
C TRP A 21 6.15 12.92 23.84
N SER A 22 5.11 13.15 24.64
CA SER A 22 5.04 12.65 26.02
C SER A 22 4.64 11.17 26.03
N ASN A 23 5.08 10.43 27.05
CA ASN A 23 4.73 9.03 27.28
C ASN A 23 5.03 8.09 26.09
N ARG A 24 6.26 8.13 25.57
CA ARG A 24 6.74 7.19 24.54
C ARG A 24 6.53 5.74 25.00
N GLY A 25 5.84 4.92 24.19
CA GLY A 25 5.54 3.52 24.51
C GLY A 25 4.21 3.27 25.25
N SER A 26 3.27 4.22 25.19
CA SER A 26 1.87 4.02 25.60
C SER A 26 0.93 4.20 24.41
N ARG A 27 -0.22 3.50 24.41
CA ARG A 27 -1.29 3.60 23.40
C ARG A 27 -1.77 5.03 23.04
N MET A 28 -1.43 6.04 23.84
CA MET A 28 -1.79 7.45 23.57
C MET A 28 -0.59 8.37 23.81
N ALA A 29 0.45 8.24 22.98
CA ALA A 29 1.47 9.27 22.89
C ALA A 29 0.79 10.63 22.67
N ARG A 30 1.02 11.58 23.59
CA ARG A 30 0.42 12.91 23.51
C ARG A 30 1.44 13.91 23.00
N LYS A 31 1.04 14.66 21.97
CA LYS A 31 1.83 15.74 21.40
C LYS A 31 1.93 16.89 22.40
N GLU A 32 3.15 17.24 22.76
CA GLU A 32 3.47 18.41 23.56
C GLU A 32 4.06 19.49 22.66
N PHE A 33 3.46 20.68 22.73
CA PHE A 33 3.88 21.86 21.97
C PHE A 33 4.94 22.60 22.78
N ILE A 34 6.21 22.45 22.39
CA ILE A 34 7.36 22.93 23.16
C ILE A 34 7.65 24.40 22.87
N ARG A 35 7.74 24.77 21.58
CA ARG A 35 8.16 26.11 21.18
C ARG A 35 7.50 26.54 19.87
N ARG A 36 6.98 27.77 19.82
CA ARG A 36 6.48 28.38 18.58
C ARG A 36 7.67 28.77 17.69
N VAL A 37 7.63 28.34 16.43
CA VAL A 37 8.65 28.60 15.41
C VAL A 37 8.31 29.85 14.60
N GLY A 38 7.02 30.01 14.25
CA GLY A 38 6.54 31.13 13.44
C GLY A 38 5.12 30.91 12.93
N ASN A 39 4.65 31.76 12.02
CA ASN A 39 3.40 31.50 11.30
C ASN A 39 3.65 30.63 10.05
N GLU A 40 2.67 29.83 9.65
CA GLU A 40 2.75 29.08 8.40
C GLU A 40 2.86 30.06 7.22
N GLY A 41 3.88 29.86 6.37
CA GLY A 41 4.23 30.77 5.26
C GLY A 41 5.41 31.70 5.55
N GLU A 42 5.83 31.83 6.81
CA GLU A 42 7.05 32.55 7.22
C GLU A 42 8.23 31.60 7.49
N VAL A 43 7.95 30.30 7.65
CA VAL A 43 8.92 29.26 8.00
C VAL A 43 9.28 28.44 6.77
N GLU A 44 10.56 28.42 6.40
CA GLU A 44 11.11 27.50 5.39
C GLU A 44 11.64 26.23 6.06
N PHE A 45 11.23 25.06 5.55
CA PHE A 45 11.71 23.77 6.05
C PHE A 45 12.67 23.14 5.03
N ALA A 46 13.94 22.97 5.40
CA ALA A 46 14.86 22.11 4.66
C ALA A 46 14.41 20.65 4.81
N HIS A 47 14.28 19.94 3.69
CA HIS A 47 13.81 18.54 3.62
C HIS A 47 14.87 17.51 4.06
N GLU A 48 15.91 17.92 4.82
CA GLU A 48 17.11 17.10 4.96
C GLU A 48 17.02 16.05 6.06
N ASN A 49 17.14 14.79 5.62
CA ASN A 49 17.74 13.63 6.30
C ASN A 49 17.29 13.34 7.73
N TYR A 50 16.22 12.56 7.85
CA TYR A 50 15.75 12.03 9.11
C TYR A 50 15.55 10.52 9.03
N CYS A 51 16.31 9.79 9.84
CA CYS A 51 16.26 8.32 9.97
C CYS A 51 15.52 7.96 11.27
N ALA A 52 14.19 7.89 11.15
CA ALA A 52 13.33 7.20 12.10
C ALA A 52 13.15 5.74 11.64
N ALA A 53 12.87 4.82 12.57
CA ALA A 53 12.45 3.46 12.22
C ALA A 53 11.34 3.53 11.16
N ALA A 54 11.56 2.93 9.99
CA ALA A 54 10.65 3.06 8.86
C ALA A 54 9.36 2.30 9.18
N ALA A 55 8.27 3.02 9.43
CA ALA A 55 6.95 2.43 9.54
C ALA A 55 6.17 2.64 8.24
N ILE A 56 5.48 1.60 7.80
CA ILE A 56 4.45 1.68 6.76
C ILE A 56 3.13 1.82 7.49
N CYS A 57 2.30 2.80 7.11
CA CYS A 57 0.94 2.90 7.62
C CYS A 57 -0.06 3.08 6.49
N TRP A 58 -1.22 2.44 6.60
CA TRP A 58 -2.31 2.56 5.63
C TRP A 58 -3.65 2.43 6.33
N ALA A 59 -4.71 3.01 5.75
CA ALA A 59 -6.04 2.86 6.30
C ALA A 59 -6.74 1.63 5.68
N PRO A 60 -7.58 0.94 6.46
CA PRO A 60 -8.54 -0.02 5.92
C PRO A 60 -9.37 0.62 4.80
N GLY A 61 -9.20 0.15 3.55
CA GLY A 61 -9.94 0.65 2.39
C GLY A 61 -9.57 2.05 1.87
N ARG A 62 -8.50 2.69 2.37
CA ARG A 62 -7.97 3.97 1.85
C ARG A 62 -6.44 4.01 1.98
N THR A 63 -5.76 4.57 0.99
CA THR A 63 -4.36 5.01 1.12
C THR A 63 -4.40 6.53 1.24
N ILE A 64 -3.46 7.19 1.92
CA ILE A 64 -2.06 6.81 2.03
C ILE A 64 -1.33 7.08 0.70
N GLY A 65 -1.79 7.95 -0.21
CA GLY A 65 -1.08 8.36 -1.43
C GLY A 65 0.30 9.02 -1.22
N ASN A 66 0.90 8.81 -0.04
CA ASN A 66 2.31 8.50 0.09
C ASN A 66 2.48 7.12 0.71
N ILE A 67 3.16 6.29 -0.07
CA ILE A 67 3.81 5.03 0.23
C ILE A 67 5.00 5.27 1.21
N ALA A 68 4.81 6.13 2.23
CA ALA A 68 5.52 6.20 3.50
C ALA A 68 4.97 7.33 4.35
N VAL A 69 4.41 6.98 5.52
CA VAL A 69 4.43 7.88 6.67
C VAL A 69 5.82 7.77 7.30
N ASN A 70 6.86 8.18 6.58
CA ASN A 70 8.12 8.54 7.23
C ASN A 70 7.95 9.96 7.76
N SER A 71 7.15 10.10 8.80
CA SER A 71 7.28 11.24 9.68
C SER A 71 7.88 10.71 10.98
N GLU A 72 8.96 11.34 11.44
CA GLU A 72 9.45 11.16 12.80
C GLU A 72 8.33 11.37 13.85
N GLU A 73 7.25 12.05 13.44
CA GLU A 73 5.98 12.17 14.16
C GLU A 73 5.37 10.82 14.57
N VAL A 74 5.69 9.67 13.95
CA VAL A 74 5.09 8.38 14.35
C VAL A 74 6.04 7.49 15.15
N SER A 75 7.32 7.87 15.27
CA SER A 75 8.30 7.10 16.01
C SER A 75 8.01 7.12 17.52
N GLY A 76 7.57 5.97 18.04
CA GLY A 76 7.23 5.77 19.45
C GLY A 76 5.74 5.58 19.74
N VAL A 77 4.89 5.54 18.70
CA VAL A 77 3.44 5.26 18.82
C VAL A 77 3.13 3.76 18.79
N PHE A 78 3.99 2.96 18.16
CA PHE A 78 3.74 1.53 17.97
C PHE A 78 4.30 0.70 19.12
N GLU A 79 3.44 -0.11 19.74
CA GLU A 79 3.81 -1.08 20.79
C GLU A 79 4.27 -2.42 20.17
N GLU A 80 3.73 -2.77 19.00
CA GLU A 80 4.01 -4.04 18.31
C GLU A 80 4.74 -3.84 16.97
N ALA A 81 5.21 -4.94 16.36
CA ALA A 81 5.87 -4.91 15.05
C ALA A 81 4.91 -4.68 13.88
N ALA A 82 3.62 -5.00 14.06
CA ALA A 82 2.55 -4.74 13.11
C ALA A 82 1.21 -4.70 13.85
N GLY A 83 0.20 -4.04 13.28
CA GLY A 83 -1.13 -3.97 13.88
C GLY A 83 -2.13 -3.23 13.00
N ASN A 84 -3.37 -3.08 13.48
CA ASN A 84 -4.48 -2.44 12.77
C ASN A 84 -5.23 -1.37 13.58
N ASP A 85 -4.61 -0.90 14.66
CA ASP A 85 -5.19 -0.06 15.70
C ASP A 85 -4.44 1.26 15.90
N ALA A 86 -3.50 1.60 15.02
CA ALA A 86 -2.71 2.82 15.16
C ALA A 86 -3.56 4.07 14.88
N ILE A 87 -3.56 5.02 15.81
CA ILE A 87 -4.16 6.34 15.61
C ILE A 87 -3.02 7.32 15.36
N LEU A 88 -2.95 7.84 14.13
CA LEU A 88 -1.87 8.70 13.69
C LEU A 88 -2.24 10.19 13.83
N PRO A 89 -1.29 11.07 14.17
CA PRO A 89 -1.55 12.50 14.25
C PRO A 89 -1.84 13.10 12.86
N CYS A 90 -2.65 14.16 12.84
CA CYS A 90 -2.88 14.94 11.64
C CYS A 90 -1.63 15.73 11.23
N GLN A 91 -1.09 15.44 10.05
CA GLN A 91 -0.12 16.29 9.38
C GLN A 91 -0.83 17.23 8.41
N ILE A 92 -1.16 18.44 8.86
CA ILE A 92 -1.90 19.44 8.07
C ILE A 92 -0.91 20.33 7.32
N ILE A 93 -1.07 20.40 6.00
CA ILE A 93 -0.22 21.20 5.11
C ILE A 93 -1.06 22.10 4.20
N PRO A 94 -0.55 23.26 3.75
CA PRO A 94 -1.25 24.11 2.79
C PRO A 94 -1.35 23.44 1.41
N CYS A 95 -2.54 23.45 0.80
CA CYS A 95 -2.80 22.80 -0.49
C CYS A 95 -3.52 23.71 -1.51
N GLY A 96 -3.27 25.02 -1.43
CA GLY A 96 -3.78 26.03 -2.36
C GLY A 96 -4.85 26.90 -1.72
N LYS A 97 -5.82 27.35 -2.52
CA LYS A 97 -6.94 28.20 -2.09
C LYS A 97 -8.27 27.61 -2.51
N PHE A 98 -9.31 27.84 -1.70
CA PHE A 98 -10.69 27.62 -2.08
C PHE A 98 -11.14 28.67 -3.11
N ARG A 99 -12.30 28.45 -3.74
CA ARG A 99 -12.88 29.38 -4.73
C ARG A 99 -13.14 30.79 -4.18
N ASN A 100 -13.36 30.90 -2.87
CA ASN A 100 -13.54 32.17 -2.17
C ASN A 100 -12.21 32.85 -1.77
N GLY A 101 -11.06 32.32 -2.20
CA GLY A 101 -9.74 32.85 -1.90
C GLY A 101 -9.15 32.44 -0.55
N ALA A 102 -9.92 31.77 0.31
CA ALA A 102 -9.44 31.26 1.60
C ALA A 102 -8.37 30.17 1.39
N VAL A 103 -7.40 30.08 2.31
CA VAL A 103 -6.39 29.02 2.26
C VAL A 103 -7.06 27.67 2.43
N ARG A 104 -6.75 26.74 1.53
CA ARG A 104 -7.19 25.35 1.58
C ARG A 104 -6.06 24.52 2.16
N TRP A 105 -6.38 23.67 3.12
CA TRP A 105 -5.43 22.80 3.79
C TRP A 105 -5.71 21.34 3.45
N TYR A 106 -4.72 20.50 3.73
CA TYR A 106 -4.77 19.08 3.46
C TYR A 106 -4.12 18.30 4.59
N CYS A 107 -4.83 17.30 5.12
CA CYS A 107 -4.23 16.32 6.01
C CYS A 107 -3.51 15.26 5.18
N LYS A 108 -2.19 15.25 5.20
CA LYS A 108 -1.38 14.26 4.48
C LYS A 108 -1.54 12.85 5.07
N THR A 109 -1.65 12.74 6.39
CA THR A 109 -1.87 11.47 7.10
C THR A 109 -3.20 10.81 6.70
N HIS A 110 -4.31 11.54 6.78
CA HIS A 110 -5.65 10.96 6.56
C HIS A 110 -6.28 11.29 5.21
N GLN A 111 -5.53 12.00 4.37
CA GLN A 111 -5.81 12.27 2.96
C GLN A 111 -7.09 13.04 2.67
N MET A 112 -7.38 14.04 3.49
CA MET A 112 -8.59 14.84 3.36
C MET A 112 -8.30 16.32 3.40
N HIS A 113 -9.06 17.09 2.64
CA HIS A 113 -9.04 18.55 2.75
C HIS A 113 -9.54 18.99 4.12
N TRP A 114 -9.00 20.11 4.58
CA TRP A 114 -9.33 20.76 5.83
C TRP A 114 -9.41 22.28 5.63
N GLY A 115 -10.13 22.97 6.50
CA GLY A 115 -10.23 24.43 6.51
C GLY A 115 -11.58 24.97 6.03
N THR A 116 -12.62 24.14 6.02
CA THR A 116 -14.01 24.60 5.88
C THR A 116 -14.49 25.30 7.16
N LEU A 117 -15.64 25.98 7.11
CA LEU A 117 -16.23 26.58 8.31
C LEU A 117 -16.58 25.53 9.38
N ALA A 118 -17.00 24.33 8.96
CA ALA A 118 -17.26 23.22 9.86
C ALA A 118 -15.97 22.74 10.55
N ASP A 119 -14.86 22.67 9.81
CA ASP A 119 -13.56 22.30 10.36
C ASP A 119 -13.08 23.31 11.40
N LEU A 120 -13.23 24.61 11.12
CA LEU A 120 -12.87 25.69 12.05
C LEU A 120 -13.72 25.65 13.34
N ALA A 121 -15.02 25.36 13.20
CA ALA A 121 -15.92 25.23 14.34
C ALA A 121 -15.62 23.98 15.21
N ALA A 122 -15.03 22.94 14.63
CA ALA A 122 -14.69 21.69 15.31
C ALA A 122 -13.34 21.74 16.06
N ILE A 123 -12.62 22.87 16.02
CA ILE A 123 -11.30 22.99 16.67
C ILE A 123 -11.49 22.94 18.21
N PRO A 124 -10.77 22.05 18.93
CA PRO A 124 -10.82 21.98 20.39
C PRO A 124 -10.28 23.25 21.05
N GLU A 125 -10.58 23.46 22.33
CA GLU A 125 -10.05 24.60 23.11
C GLU A 125 -8.52 24.66 23.10
N SER A 126 -7.85 23.51 22.97
CA SER A 126 -6.40 23.44 22.78
C SER A 126 -5.91 24.17 21.52
N GLY A 127 -6.77 24.42 20.52
CA GLY A 127 -6.39 25.02 19.24
C GLY A 127 -5.67 24.05 18.30
N GLU A 128 -5.55 22.78 18.67
CA GLU A 128 -4.93 21.76 17.81
C GLU A 128 -5.78 21.52 16.56
N ILE A 129 -5.12 21.46 15.40
CA ILE A 129 -5.79 21.25 14.13
C ILE A 129 -5.90 19.75 13.85
N LEU A 130 -7.14 19.25 13.86
CA LEU A 130 -7.48 17.85 13.59
C LEU A 130 -8.42 17.76 12.40
N CYS A 131 -8.18 16.80 11.51
CA CYS A 131 -9.09 16.50 10.41
C CYS A 131 -10.23 15.59 10.86
N GLY A 132 -11.31 15.48 10.07
CA GLY A 132 -12.46 14.63 10.40
C GLY A 132 -12.13 13.14 10.64
N ASN A 133 -11.01 12.65 10.11
CA ASN A 133 -10.55 11.27 10.26
C ASN A 133 -9.44 11.09 11.31
N HIS A 134 -9.20 12.06 12.19
CA HIS A 134 -8.08 12.01 13.15
C HIS A 134 -8.11 10.84 14.15
N MET A 135 -9.27 10.17 14.32
CA MET A 135 -9.44 8.98 15.16
C MET A 135 -9.48 7.68 14.34
N LEU A 136 -9.24 7.73 13.04
CA LEU A 136 -9.28 6.54 12.19
C LEU A 136 -8.14 5.59 12.57
N HIS A 137 -8.48 4.34 12.87
CA HIS A 137 -7.49 3.29 13.09
C HIS A 137 -6.81 2.93 11.77
N MET A 138 -5.49 2.83 11.81
CA MET A 138 -4.63 2.55 10.68
C MET A 138 -3.88 1.24 10.91
N SER A 139 -3.71 0.51 9.83
CA SER A 139 -2.79 -0.62 9.79
C SER A 139 -1.36 -0.16 9.64
N TYR A 140 -0.44 -0.90 10.26
CA TYR A 140 0.97 -0.55 10.26
C TYR A 140 1.89 -1.76 10.28
N VAL A 141 3.11 -1.56 9.79
CA VAL A 141 4.27 -2.45 9.97
C VAL A 141 5.47 -1.59 10.32
N VAL A 142 6.14 -1.93 11.42
CA VAL A 142 7.40 -1.33 11.85
C VAL A 142 8.55 -2.16 11.31
N ASN A 143 9.56 -1.51 10.72
CA ASN A 143 10.70 -2.18 10.10
C ASN A 143 10.27 -3.24 9.06
N PRO A 144 9.50 -2.84 8.03
CA PRO A 144 9.08 -3.76 6.97
C PRO A 144 10.30 -4.37 6.26
N LEU A 145 10.10 -5.51 5.61
CA LEU A 145 11.13 -6.08 4.74
C LEU A 145 11.48 -5.07 3.65
N ASP A 146 12.75 -4.69 3.56
CA ASP A 146 13.29 -3.88 2.47
C ASP A 146 13.89 -4.81 1.40
N ILE A 147 13.37 -4.71 0.19
CA ILE A 147 13.75 -5.49 -0.99
C ILE A 147 14.55 -4.57 -1.90
N GLU A 148 15.83 -4.84 -2.02
CA GLU A 148 16.70 -4.18 -2.98
C GLU A 148 16.75 -4.98 -4.28
N PHE A 149 16.59 -4.30 -5.42
CA PHE A 149 16.71 -4.95 -6.73
C PHE A 149 18.17 -5.08 -7.15
N ASN A 150 18.66 -6.32 -7.16
CA ASN A 150 20.01 -6.67 -7.60
C ASN A 150 19.97 -7.62 -8.79
N GLY A 151 20.92 -7.48 -9.72
CA GLY A 151 20.93 -8.22 -10.99
C GLY A 151 21.21 -9.73 -10.89
N TYR A 152 21.52 -10.24 -9.69
CA TYR A 152 21.85 -11.64 -9.42
C TYR A 152 20.80 -12.33 -8.54
N GLU A 153 19.63 -11.71 -8.37
CA GLU A 153 18.53 -12.23 -7.55
C GLU A 153 17.27 -12.37 -8.42
N GLU A 154 16.62 -13.54 -8.34
CA GLU A 154 15.24 -13.66 -8.81
C GLU A 154 14.31 -13.31 -7.66
N ILE A 155 13.47 -12.29 -7.89
CA ILE A 155 12.54 -11.73 -6.95
C ILE A 155 11.16 -11.82 -7.57
N GLY A 156 10.25 -12.45 -6.83
CA GLY A 156 8.82 -12.47 -7.13
C GLY A 156 8.06 -11.85 -5.98
N ILE A 157 7.15 -10.92 -6.27
CA ILE A 157 6.27 -10.31 -5.27
C ILE A 157 4.84 -10.47 -5.73
N TRP A 158 3.98 -11.11 -4.94
CA TRP A 158 2.56 -11.29 -5.24
C TRP A 158 1.67 -10.71 -4.15
N CYS A 159 0.42 -10.47 -4.54
CA CYS A 159 -0.65 -10.24 -3.58
C CYS A 159 -1.21 -11.58 -3.10
N SER A 160 -0.89 -11.99 -1.87
CA SER A 160 -1.39 -13.23 -1.26
C SER A 160 -2.84 -13.05 -0.79
N LEU A 161 -3.75 -13.74 -1.47
CA LEU A 161 -5.18 -13.73 -1.18
C LEU A 161 -5.62 -14.99 -0.44
N PRO A 162 -6.70 -14.93 0.35
CA PRO A 162 -7.36 -16.15 0.81
C PRO A 162 -7.71 -17.08 -0.37
N PRO A 163 -7.73 -18.41 -0.16
CA PRO A 163 -8.08 -19.35 -1.22
C PRO A 163 -9.48 -19.08 -1.76
N GLY A 164 -9.67 -19.40 -3.04
CA GLY A 164 -10.99 -19.38 -3.67
C GLY A 164 -11.81 -20.60 -3.27
N MET A 165 -11.14 -21.72 -3.01
CA MET A 165 -11.72 -22.98 -2.57
C MET A 165 -10.77 -23.67 -1.61
N SER A 166 -11.30 -24.33 -0.58
CA SER A 166 -10.54 -25.12 0.37
C SER A 166 -11.40 -26.29 0.86
N SER A 167 -10.75 -27.39 1.20
CA SER A 167 -11.35 -28.49 1.96
C SER A 167 -11.71 -28.11 3.41
N GLN A 168 -11.12 -27.02 3.91
CA GLN A 168 -11.31 -26.51 5.27
C GLN A 168 -12.09 -25.18 5.23
N LEU A 169 -12.49 -24.69 6.41
CA LEU A 169 -13.16 -23.40 6.53
C LEU A 169 -12.23 -22.27 6.06
N ILE A 170 -12.65 -21.54 5.04
CA ILE A 170 -11.93 -20.36 4.57
C ILE A 170 -12.21 -19.19 5.52
N HIS A 171 -11.20 -18.80 6.29
CA HIS A 171 -11.24 -17.58 7.07
C HIS A 171 -10.99 -16.36 6.17
N ARG A 172 -11.98 -15.48 6.06
CA ARG A 172 -11.82 -14.20 5.36
C ARG A 172 -10.72 -13.39 6.03
N ARG A 173 -9.79 -12.85 5.23
CA ARG A 173 -8.65 -12.07 5.74
C ARG A 173 -8.25 -10.97 4.76
N PRO A 174 -7.53 -9.94 5.22
CA PRO A 174 -6.89 -9.00 4.32
C PRO A 174 -5.82 -9.68 3.45
N PRO A 175 -5.48 -9.07 2.31
CA PRO A 175 -4.34 -9.51 1.52
C PRO A 175 -3.05 -9.43 2.33
N LYS A 176 -2.06 -10.23 1.94
CA LYS A 176 -0.67 -10.11 2.37
C LYS A 176 0.23 -9.92 1.17
N ILE A 177 1.48 -9.57 1.39
CA ILE A 177 2.50 -9.48 0.35
C ILE A 177 3.38 -10.71 0.41
N HIS A 178 3.25 -11.58 -0.59
CA HIS A 178 4.05 -12.78 -0.69
C HIS A 178 5.36 -12.48 -1.41
N VAL A 179 6.49 -12.86 -0.83
CA VAL A 179 7.80 -12.59 -1.40
C VAL A 179 8.57 -13.88 -1.60
N HIS A 180 8.94 -14.13 -2.86
CA HIS A 180 9.97 -15.09 -3.22
C HIS A 180 11.28 -14.36 -3.50
N LYS A 181 12.37 -14.87 -2.93
CA LYS A 181 13.73 -14.45 -3.25
C LYS A 181 14.64 -15.65 -3.38
N ARG A 182 15.41 -15.71 -4.46
CA ARG A 182 16.51 -16.67 -4.65
C ARG A 182 17.70 -15.99 -5.30
N PHE A 183 18.89 -16.51 -5.04
CA PHE A 183 20.08 -16.12 -5.78
C PHE A 183 20.13 -16.88 -7.10
N SER A 184 20.57 -16.22 -8.18
CA SER A 184 20.63 -16.84 -9.53
C SER A 184 21.50 -18.10 -9.61
N SER A 185 22.35 -18.36 -8.62
CA SER A 185 23.18 -19.55 -8.50
C SER A 185 22.56 -20.68 -7.66
N SER A 186 21.36 -20.49 -7.11
CA SER A 186 20.71 -21.42 -6.18
C SER A 186 19.35 -21.87 -6.70
N GLU A 187 19.09 -23.18 -6.69
CA GLU A 187 17.75 -23.72 -6.93
C GLU A 187 16.80 -23.45 -5.75
N GLU A 188 17.35 -23.41 -4.53
CA GLU A 188 16.60 -23.16 -3.30
C GLU A 188 16.27 -21.68 -3.11
N LYS A 189 15.05 -21.43 -2.60
CA LYS A 189 14.57 -20.10 -2.22
C LYS A 189 15.19 -19.72 -0.87
N VAL A 190 15.68 -18.49 -0.77
CA VAL A 190 16.21 -17.90 0.47
C VAL A 190 15.10 -17.20 1.25
N LEU A 191 14.05 -16.76 0.55
CA LEU A 191 12.85 -16.22 1.15
C LEU A 191 11.61 -16.74 0.40
N ASP A 192 10.63 -17.21 1.16
CA ASP A 192 9.33 -17.67 0.67
C ASP A 192 8.32 -17.56 1.83
N ARG A 193 7.68 -16.39 1.95
CA ARG A 193 6.65 -16.15 2.96
C ARG A 193 5.83 -14.90 2.69
N ASP A 194 4.73 -14.80 3.43
CA ASP A 194 3.87 -13.63 3.49
C ASP A 194 4.37 -12.58 4.48
N PHE A 195 4.19 -11.32 4.12
CA PHE A 195 4.46 -10.11 4.90
C PHE A 195 3.22 -9.21 4.92
N ASP A 196 3.02 -8.42 5.98
CA ASP A 196 1.88 -7.51 6.03
C ASP A 196 2.07 -6.28 5.12
N ALA A 197 3.32 -5.86 4.90
CA ALA A 197 3.72 -4.89 3.88
C ALA A 197 5.25 -4.99 3.67
N VAL A 198 5.74 -4.52 2.52
CA VAL A 198 7.18 -4.50 2.19
C VAL A 198 7.59 -3.17 1.58
N ILE A 199 8.89 -2.89 1.55
CA ILE A 199 9.50 -1.78 0.82
C ILE A 199 10.29 -2.37 -0.35
N CYS A 200 10.20 -1.73 -1.50
CA CYS A 200 11.08 -1.95 -2.64
C CYS A 200 11.99 -0.74 -2.80
N SER A 201 13.28 -0.91 -2.55
CA SER A 201 14.31 0.10 -2.77
C SER A 201 14.88 -0.03 -4.18
N TYR A 202 14.95 1.09 -4.90
CA TYR A 202 15.44 1.11 -6.28
C TYR A 202 16.39 2.29 -6.54
N ASN A 203 17.22 2.16 -7.58
CA ASN A 203 18.16 3.20 -7.97
C ASN A 203 17.48 4.29 -8.82
N GLN A 204 17.63 5.57 -8.46
CA GLN A 204 17.04 6.72 -9.16
C GLN A 204 17.39 6.76 -10.66
N ASN A 205 18.54 6.20 -11.06
CA ASN A 205 18.94 6.12 -12.47
C ASN A 205 17.96 5.32 -13.35
N LEU A 206 17.04 4.55 -12.75
CA LEU A 206 15.97 3.86 -13.45
C LEU A 206 14.84 4.79 -13.92
N GLY A 207 14.75 6.02 -13.38
CA GLY A 207 13.80 7.03 -13.85
C GLY A 207 12.32 6.65 -13.66
N LEU A 208 11.99 5.83 -12.65
CA LEU A 208 10.63 5.31 -12.46
C LEU A 208 9.58 6.39 -12.18
N PHE A 209 9.96 7.50 -11.54
CA PHE A 209 9.05 8.60 -11.20
C PHE A 209 9.68 9.96 -11.48
N LEU A 210 8.82 10.99 -11.59
CA LEU A 210 9.26 12.36 -11.84
C LEU A 210 10.00 13.00 -10.66
N SER A 211 9.62 12.67 -9.42
CA SER A 211 10.35 13.15 -8.23
C SER A 211 11.59 12.30 -7.99
N THR A 212 12.75 12.96 -7.98
CA THR A 212 14.04 12.36 -7.65
C THR A 212 14.14 11.98 -6.19
N ASP A 213 13.28 12.50 -5.31
CA ASP A 213 13.33 12.18 -3.87
C ASP A 213 12.80 10.77 -3.57
N ILE A 214 12.16 10.13 -4.55
CA ILE A 214 11.61 8.80 -4.42
C ILE A 214 12.69 7.78 -4.72
N THR A 215 13.07 7.03 -3.69
CA THR A 215 14.04 5.92 -3.76
C THR A 215 13.45 4.60 -3.26
N LYS A 216 12.25 4.68 -2.66
CA LYS A 216 11.57 3.57 -1.99
C LYS A 216 10.10 3.54 -2.36
N ILE A 217 9.58 2.35 -2.63
CA ILE A 217 8.16 2.08 -2.88
C ILE A 217 7.69 1.02 -1.87
N GLN A 218 6.95 1.44 -0.86
CA GLN A 218 6.07 0.56 -0.07
C GLN A 218 5.01 -0.14 -0.93
N ILE A 219 4.92 -1.46 -0.78
CA ILE A 219 3.83 -2.27 -1.30
C ILE A 219 2.93 -2.65 -0.12
N THR A 220 1.73 -2.05 -0.09
CA THR A 220 0.72 -2.31 0.94
C THR A 220 -0.35 -3.27 0.42
N PRO A 221 -1.04 -4.03 1.29
CA PRO A 221 -2.11 -4.94 0.90
C PRO A 221 -3.19 -4.31 -0.02
N PRO A 222 -3.75 -3.12 0.29
CA PRO A 222 -4.77 -2.54 -0.58
C PRO A 222 -4.20 -2.10 -1.95
N ALA A 223 -2.98 -1.59 -2.00
CA ALA A 223 -2.34 -1.22 -3.26
C ALA A 223 -2.08 -2.45 -4.14
N ALA A 224 -1.52 -3.51 -3.56
CA ALA A 224 -1.26 -4.75 -4.26
C ALA A 224 -2.54 -5.40 -4.77
N PHE A 225 -3.58 -5.49 -3.95
CA PHE A 225 -4.86 -6.08 -4.35
C PHE A 225 -5.55 -5.31 -5.47
N GLU A 226 -5.71 -3.98 -5.35
CA GLU A 226 -6.38 -3.22 -6.41
C GLU A 226 -5.56 -3.19 -7.70
N PHE A 227 -4.22 -3.26 -7.61
CA PHE A 227 -3.36 -3.43 -8.78
C PHE A 227 -3.58 -4.77 -9.47
N ILE A 228 -3.45 -5.89 -8.76
CA ILE A 228 -3.66 -7.24 -9.31
C ILE A 228 -5.08 -7.40 -9.84
N ARG A 229 -6.07 -6.90 -9.11
CA ARG A 229 -7.46 -6.91 -9.56
C ARG A 229 -7.65 -6.14 -10.85
N SER A 230 -6.98 -5.01 -11.02
CA SER A 230 -7.04 -4.24 -12.25
C SER A 230 -6.40 -4.99 -13.42
N LEU A 231 -5.34 -5.76 -13.18
CA LEU A 231 -4.74 -6.64 -14.20
C LEU A 231 -5.67 -7.81 -14.57
N GLU A 232 -6.20 -8.53 -13.59
CA GLU A 232 -7.12 -9.67 -13.79
C GLU A 232 -8.41 -9.26 -14.50
N GLU A 233 -8.95 -8.09 -14.20
CA GLU A 233 -10.17 -7.57 -14.83
C GLU A 233 -9.92 -6.76 -16.12
N GLY A 234 -8.67 -6.71 -16.60
CA GLY A 234 -8.32 -6.03 -17.85
C GLY A 234 -8.54 -4.51 -17.85
N ARG A 235 -8.46 -3.87 -16.67
CA ARG A 235 -8.59 -2.41 -16.56
C ARG A 235 -7.33 -1.73 -17.10
N LYS A 236 -7.49 -0.52 -17.63
CA LYS A 236 -6.34 0.29 -18.06
C LYS A 236 -5.63 0.87 -16.83
N VAL A 237 -4.41 0.40 -16.57
CA VAL A 237 -3.57 0.81 -15.44
C VAL A 237 -2.34 1.56 -15.94
N ASP A 238 -2.02 2.68 -15.29
CA ASP A 238 -0.81 3.47 -15.54
C ASP A 238 -0.37 4.17 -14.24
N CYS A 239 0.61 5.08 -14.28
CA CYS A 239 1.00 5.89 -13.14
C CYS A 239 1.12 7.36 -13.54
N VAL A 240 0.22 8.20 -13.03
CA VAL A 240 0.33 9.65 -13.19
C VAL A 240 1.13 10.24 -12.02
N SER A 241 2.04 11.16 -12.33
CA SER A 241 2.77 11.94 -11.33
C SER A 241 2.15 13.32 -11.15
N CYS A 242 2.11 13.80 -9.91
CA CYS A 242 1.57 15.12 -9.60
C CYS A 242 2.49 16.21 -10.14
N LYS A 243 2.00 17.07 -11.04
CA LYS A 243 2.79 18.19 -11.59
C LYS A 243 3.25 19.21 -10.55
N LYS A 244 2.63 19.24 -9.37
CA LYS A 244 2.97 20.18 -8.28
C LYS A 244 4.12 19.67 -7.40
N CYS A 245 4.13 18.38 -7.04
CA CYS A 245 5.09 17.83 -6.09
C CYS A 245 5.95 16.69 -6.64
N GLY A 246 5.67 16.22 -7.86
CA GLY A 246 6.38 15.11 -8.51
C GLY A 246 6.02 13.70 -8.03
N TYR A 247 5.25 13.56 -6.93
CA TYR A 247 4.91 12.24 -6.38
C TYR A 247 3.88 11.49 -7.24
N PRO A 248 3.99 10.15 -7.34
CA PRO A 248 3.06 9.32 -8.08
C PRO A 248 1.71 9.23 -7.36
N HIS A 249 0.66 9.00 -8.16
CA HIS A 249 -0.69 8.82 -7.66
C HIS A 249 -1.02 7.34 -7.47
N LEU A 250 -1.69 7.05 -6.36
CA LEU A 250 -2.26 5.75 -6.04
C LEU A 250 -3.78 5.91 -5.88
N ASP A 251 -4.51 5.32 -6.81
CA ASP A 251 -5.96 5.17 -6.73
C ASP A 251 -6.31 3.93 -5.92
N LEU A 252 -7.32 4.04 -5.08
CA LEU A 252 -7.90 2.94 -4.30
C LEU A 252 -9.42 3.08 -4.21
N GLY A 253 -10.07 2.03 -3.72
CA GLY A 253 -11.51 2.03 -3.45
C GLY A 253 -12.31 2.24 -4.74
N ASP A 254 -13.21 3.23 -4.76
CA ASP A 254 -13.98 3.56 -5.97
C ASP A 254 -13.08 4.05 -7.12
N PHE A 255 -12.01 4.78 -6.82
CA PHE A 255 -11.09 5.32 -7.83
C PHE A 255 -10.26 4.21 -8.51
N ALA A 256 -9.95 3.12 -7.80
CA ALA A 256 -9.29 1.96 -8.41
C ALA A 256 -10.24 1.06 -9.22
N ARG A 257 -11.55 1.13 -8.96
CA ARG A 257 -12.55 0.28 -9.62
C ARG A 257 -13.02 0.81 -10.96
N ARG A 258 -12.82 2.10 -11.24
CA ARG A 258 -13.24 2.73 -12.50
C ARG A 258 -12.10 3.61 -13.03
N PRO A 259 -11.51 3.26 -14.18
CA PRO A 259 -10.57 4.15 -14.85
C PRO A 259 -11.16 5.55 -15.00
N HIS A 260 -10.34 6.57 -14.74
CA HIS A 260 -10.78 7.96 -14.79
C HIS A 260 -9.63 8.89 -15.13
N ALA A 261 -9.95 10.10 -15.60
CA ALA A 261 -8.93 11.05 -16.07
C ALA A 261 -8.44 12.02 -14.99
N LYS A 262 -9.23 12.26 -13.94
CA LYS A 262 -8.94 13.26 -12.91
C LYS A 262 -8.52 12.63 -11.59
N HIS A 263 -7.26 12.81 -11.24
CA HIS A 263 -6.61 12.17 -10.10
C HIS A 263 -6.42 13.14 -8.94
N PHE A 264 -6.50 12.61 -7.72
CA PHE A 264 -6.26 13.37 -6.49
C PHE A 264 -4.89 13.04 -5.89
N CYS A 265 -4.06 14.06 -5.62
CA CYS A 265 -2.71 13.83 -5.13
C CYS A 265 -2.72 13.59 -3.62
N GLY A 266 -2.50 12.34 -3.22
CA GLY A 266 -2.39 11.96 -1.81
C GLY A 266 -1.21 12.58 -1.05
N ASN A 267 -0.15 13.01 -1.72
CA ASN A 267 0.98 13.66 -1.06
C ASN A 267 0.71 15.11 -0.64
N CYS A 268 0.23 15.95 -1.59
CA CYS A 268 0.15 17.41 -1.40
C CYS A 268 -1.27 17.98 -1.49
N GLY A 269 -2.29 17.14 -1.63
CA GLY A 269 -3.70 17.55 -1.69
C GLY A 269 -4.09 18.28 -2.98
N ASN A 270 -3.25 18.27 -4.01
CA ASN A 270 -3.56 18.84 -5.31
C ASN A 270 -4.63 18.00 -6.02
N ASP A 271 -5.71 18.64 -6.43
CA ASP A 271 -6.90 18.03 -7.05
C ASP A 271 -7.01 18.32 -8.55
N SER A 272 -5.93 18.84 -9.14
CA SER A 272 -5.82 19.21 -10.55
C SER A 272 -4.78 18.36 -11.29
N VAL A 273 -4.76 17.05 -11.00
CA VAL A 273 -3.91 16.09 -11.72
C VAL A 273 -4.74 15.36 -12.74
N TRP A 274 -4.27 15.34 -13.98
CA TRP A 274 -4.99 14.74 -15.10
C TRP A 274 -4.07 13.83 -15.90
N SER A 275 -4.54 12.61 -16.17
CA SER A 275 -3.92 11.69 -17.13
C SER A 275 -4.41 12.01 -18.55
N GLN A 276 -3.67 11.54 -19.57
CA GLN A 276 -4.05 11.75 -20.98
C GLN A 276 -5.34 11.01 -21.38
N GLY A 277 -5.73 9.98 -20.62
CA GLY A 277 -6.99 9.27 -20.77
C GLY A 277 -7.39 8.61 -19.47
N GLU A 278 -8.49 7.86 -19.49
CA GLU A 278 -9.00 7.16 -18.32
C GLU A 278 -8.08 6.00 -17.92
N ILE A 279 -7.55 6.06 -16.70
CA ILE A 279 -6.66 5.04 -16.13
C ILE A 279 -7.02 4.82 -14.66
N VAL A 280 -6.61 3.69 -14.12
CA VAL A 280 -6.36 3.52 -12.68
C VAL A 280 -4.89 3.84 -12.45
N SER A 281 -4.58 4.87 -11.66
CA SER A 281 -3.21 5.26 -11.35
C SER A 281 -2.63 4.46 -10.19
N THR A 282 -1.43 3.91 -10.34
CA THR A 282 -0.71 3.27 -9.24
C THR A 282 0.80 3.30 -9.42
N PRO A 283 1.58 3.62 -8.36
CA PRO A 283 3.04 3.55 -8.39
C PRO A 283 3.58 2.12 -8.55
N LEU A 284 2.73 1.09 -8.41
CA LEU A 284 3.13 -0.29 -8.69
C LEU A 284 3.29 -0.57 -10.18
N LYS A 285 2.69 0.24 -11.07
CA LYS A 285 2.76 0.00 -12.52
C LYS A 285 4.16 0.24 -13.10
N PRO A 286 4.87 1.35 -12.83
CA PRO A 286 6.25 1.52 -13.29
C PRO A 286 7.18 0.46 -12.71
N LEU A 287 6.96 0.05 -11.46
CA LEU A 287 7.71 -1.02 -10.83
C LEU A 287 7.49 -2.37 -11.56
N HIS A 288 6.22 -2.71 -11.80
CA HIS A 288 5.84 -3.90 -12.55
C HIS A 288 6.45 -3.89 -13.96
N ASP A 289 6.32 -2.79 -14.70
CA ASP A 289 6.82 -2.72 -16.09
C ASP A 289 8.33 -2.81 -16.18
N GLN A 290 9.04 -2.22 -15.21
CA GLN A 290 10.50 -2.26 -15.16
C GLN A 290 11.04 -3.64 -14.80
N PHE A 291 10.35 -4.34 -13.89
CA PHE A 291 10.87 -5.55 -13.25
C PHE A 291 10.04 -6.80 -13.54
N ASN A 292 9.16 -6.79 -14.55
CA ASN A 292 8.50 -7.98 -15.07
C ASN A 292 9.24 -8.46 -16.32
N ASN A 293 10.40 -9.09 -16.11
CA ASN A 293 11.30 -9.50 -17.19
C ASN A 293 10.67 -10.49 -18.16
N SER A 294 9.58 -11.14 -17.75
CA SER A 294 8.71 -11.90 -18.63
C SER A 294 7.27 -11.38 -18.55
N ASN A 295 6.87 -10.56 -19.54
CA ASN A 295 5.47 -10.18 -19.75
C ASN A 295 4.62 -11.31 -20.36
N THR A 296 5.14 -12.53 -20.40
CA THR A 296 4.45 -13.68 -21.00
C THR A 296 4.05 -14.66 -19.91
N TYR A 297 2.81 -15.12 -20.03
CA TYR A 297 2.30 -16.23 -19.25
C TYR A 297 2.41 -17.51 -20.05
N ILE A 298 2.73 -18.60 -19.38
CA ILE A 298 2.57 -19.95 -19.93
C ILE A 298 1.42 -20.64 -19.21
N ILE A 299 0.60 -21.37 -19.96
CA ILE A 299 -0.36 -22.30 -19.38
C ILE A 299 0.39 -23.64 -19.25
N PRO A 300 0.61 -24.14 -18.03
CA PRO A 300 1.43 -25.34 -17.86
C PRO A 300 0.68 -26.59 -18.34
N GLU A 301 1.38 -27.50 -19.03
CA GLU A 301 0.82 -28.76 -19.55
C GLU A 301 0.66 -29.84 -18.46
N ARG A 302 0.12 -29.45 -17.30
CA ARG A 302 -0.14 -30.36 -16.18
C ARG A 302 -1.56 -30.21 -15.67
N GLN A 303 -2.17 -31.35 -15.38
CA GLN A 303 -3.52 -31.48 -14.84
C GLN A 303 -3.46 -32.14 -13.46
N LEU A 304 -4.38 -31.78 -12.58
CA LEU A 304 -4.52 -32.39 -11.27
C LEU A 304 -5.94 -32.90 -11.06
N ASN A 305 -6.10 -34.15 -10.63
CA ASN A 305 -7.36 -34.65 -10.12
C ASN A 305 -7.31 -34.66 -8.59
N LEU A 306 -7.96 -33.69 -7.95
CA LEU A 306 -8.04 -33.59 -6.49
C LEU A 306 -8.80 -34.76 -5.84
N ASP A 307 -9.67 -35.46 -6.59
CA ASP A 307 -10.39 -36.63 -6.07
C ASP A 307 -9.45 -37.79 -5.69
N GLN A 308 -8.23 -37.81 -6.25
CA GLN A 308 -7.18 -38.77 -5.88
C GLN A 308 -6.59 -38.51 -4.48
N TYR A 309 -6.83 -37.32 -3.92
CA TYR A 309 -6.37 -36.90 -2.60
C TYR A 309 -7.53 -36.84 -1.59
N SER A 310 -8.56 -37.67 -1.80
CA SER A 310 -9.74 -37.71 -0.94
C SER A 310 -9.38 -37.83 0.55
N GLY A 311 -9.94 -36.95 1.38
CA GLY A 311 -9.68 -36.88 2.82
C GLY A 311 -8.43 -36.07 3.23
N MET A 312 -7.62 -35.60 2.27
CA MET A 312 -6.48 -34.72 2.55
C MET A 312 -6.91 -33.24 2.52
N PRO A 313 -6.39 -32.40 3.43
CA PRO A 313 -6.59 -30.97 3.34
C PRO A 313 -5.96 -30.40 2.05
N PHE A 314 -6.66 -29.47 1.42
CA PHE A 314 -6.17 -28.71 0.27
C PHE A 314 -6.70 -27.27 0.28
N ASP A 315 -5.97 -26.41 -0.43
CA ASP A 315 -6.33 -25.03 -0.75
C ASP A 315 -6.09 -24.76 -2.23
N VAL A 316 -6.97 -23.96 -2.85
CA VAL A 316 -6.96 -23.69 -4.29
C VAL A 316 -7.12 -22.19 -4.57
N TRP A 317 -6.29 -21.68 -5.48
CA TRP A 317 -6.31 -20.30 -5.95
C TRP A 317 -6.33 -20.26 -7.48
N ALA A 318 -6.95 -19.22 -8.05
CA ALA A 318 -6.57 -18.75 -9.37
C ALA A 318 -5.16 -18.14 -9.27
N SER A 319 -4.22 -18.56 -10.12
CA SER A 319 -2.89 -17.94 -10.12
C SER A 319 -3.01 -16.49 -10.57
N THR A 320 -2.38 -15.54 -9.86
CA THR A 320 -2.43 -14.12 -10.20
C THR A 320 -1.08 -13.62 -10.72
N PRO A 321 -1.06 -12.58 -11.57
CA PRO A 321 0.14 -11.83 -11.89
C PRO A 321 0.94 -11.45 -10.65
N ALA A 322 2.26 -11.49 -10.75
CA ALA A 322 3.13 -10.86 -9.78
C ALA A 322 3.04 -9.33 -9.88
N VAL A 323 3.19 -8.63 -8.76
CA VAL A 323 3.50 -7.19 -8.74
C VAL A 323 4.90 -6.94 -9.29
N VAL A 324 5.84 -7.84 -8.99
CA VAL A 324 7.22 -7.82 -9.47
C VAL A 324 7.66 -9.23 -9.83
N TRP A 325 8.35 -9.40 -10.95
CA TRP A 325 8.85 -10.70 -11.40
C TRP A 325 10.16 -10.58 -12.19
N THR A 326 11.28 -10.60 -11.49
CA THR A 326 12.59 -10.37 -12.13
C THR A 326 13.15 -11.60 -12.83
N ALA A 327 12.50 -12.76 -12.73
CA ALA A 327 12.97 -13.96 -13.41
C ALA A 327 12.74 -13.84 -14.93
N ASN A 328 13.69 -14.37 -15.72
CA ASN A 328 13.61 -14.36 -17.19
C ASN A 328 12.65 -15.41 -17.75
N ARG A 329 12.13 -16.30 -16.90
CA ARG A 329 11.16 -17.32 -17.27
C ARG A 329 9.73 -16.78 -17.17
N PRO A 330 8.79 -17.31 -17.96
CA PRO A 330 7.39 -16.91 -17.88
C PRO A 330 6.77 -17.27 -16.52
N GLN A 331 5.74 -16.49 -16.18
CA GLN A 331 4.85 -16.81 -15.06
C GLN A 331 3.84 -17.86 -15.51
N GLU A 332 3.41 -18.72 -14.60
CA GLU A 332 2.41 -19.74 -14.91
C GLU A 332 1.00 -19.17 -14.68
N LEU A 333 0.12 -19.40 -15.66
CA LEU A 333 -1.28 -19.04 -15.61
C LEU A 333 -2.13 -20.31 -15.54
N GLY A 334 -2.91 -20.43 -14.47
CA GLY A 334 -3.77 -21.57 -14.22
C GLY A 334 -4.40 -21.53 -12.83
N ILE A 335 -4.48 -22.70 -12.21
CA ILE A 335 -5.03 -22.92 -10.87
C ILE A 335 -3.90 -23.43 -9.98
N HIS A 336 -3.53 -22.64 -8.98
CA HIS A 336 -2.52 -23.01 -8.00
C HIS A 336 -3.15 -23.84 -6.88
N VAL A 337 -2.52 -24.96 -6.54
CA VAL A 337 -3.08 -25.93 -5.60
C VAL A 337 -2.04 -26.31 -4.55
N HIS A 338 -2.45 -26.27 -3.29
CA HIS A 338 -1.77 -26.96 -2.20
C HIS A 338 -2.55 -28.18 -1.75
N VAL A 339 -1.88 -29.32 -1.59
CA VAL A 339 -2.43 -30.50 -0.89
C VAL A 339 -1.50 -30.85 0.27
N TYR A 340 -2.07 -31.20 1.42
CA TYR A 340 -1.34 -31.45 2.65
C TYR A 340 -1.52 -32.88 3.14
N GLU A 341 -0.41 -33.50 3.54
CA GLU A 341 -0.37 -34.73 4.33
C GLU A 341 0.15 -34.40 5.73
N GLY A 342 -0.78 -34.26 6.69
CA GLY A 342 -0.47 -33.69 7.99
C GLY A 342 -0.02 -32.23 7.87
N TYR A 343 1.21 -31.92 8.29
CA TYR A 343 1.82 -30.59 8.15
C TYR A 343 2.65 -30.42 6.88
N ARG A 344 2.85 -31.50 6.12
CA ARG A 344 3.69 -31.48 4.92
C ARG A 344 2.85 -31.14 3.70
N ARG A 345 3.28 -30.15 2.94
CA ARG A 345 2.75 -29.87 1.60
C ARG A 345 3.31 -30.90 0.63
N ILE A 346 2.43 -31.67 -0.02
CA ILE A 346 2.79 -32.72 -0.99
C ILE A 346 2.47 -32.32 -2.44
N VAL A 347 1.61 -31.33 -2.64
CA VAL A 347 1.38 -30.64 -3.91
C VAL A 347 1.53 -29.15 -3.68
N ASP A 348 2.31 -28.46 -4.51
CA ASP A 348 2.57 -27.01 -4.47
C ASP A 348 2.87 -26.51 -5.88
N GLU A 349 1.86 -26.50 -6.74
CA GLU A 349 2.06 -26.29 -8.18
C GLU A 349 0.86 -25.59 -8.83
N THR A 350 1.08 -25.01 -10.01
CA THR A 350 0.04 -24.38 -10.84
C THR A 350 -0.37 -25.29 -11.98
N PHE A 351 -1.65 -25.60 -12.12
CA PHE A 351 -2.15 -26.54 -13.14
C PHE A 351 -3.00 -25.82 -14.16
N SER A 352 -3.02 -26.30 -15.42
CA SER A 352 -3.94 -25.77 -16.42
C SER A 352 -5.38 -26.21 -16.15
N GLU A 353 -5.55 -27.43 -15.63
CA GLU A 353 -6.85 -27.98 -15.28
C GLU A 353 -6.79 -28.67 -13.91
N VAL A 354 -7.81 -28.44 -13.09
CA VAL A 354 -7.99 -29.10 -11.80
C VAL A 354 -9.40 -29.69 -11.75
N ILE A 355 -9.50 -30.97 -11.42
CA ILE A 355 -10.77 -31.70 -11.27
C ILE A 355 -11.05 -31.89 -9.78
N PHE A 356 -12.26 -31.56 -9.34
CA PHE A 356 -12.75 -31.83 -7.98
C PHE A 356 -14.23 -32.25 -8.05
N GLU A 357 -14.58 -33.33 -7.35
CA GLU A 357 -15.88 -34.00 -7.39
C GLU A 357 -16.34 -34.31 -8.82
N GLY A 358 -15.40 -34.79 -9.65
CA GLY A 358 -15.63 -35.08 -11.07
C GLY A 358 -15.92 -33.87 -11.96
N ARG A 359 -15.71 -32.63 -11.47
CA ARG A 359 -15.93 -31.39 -12.22
C ARG A 359 -14.64 -30.62 -12.42
N LEU A 360 -14.46 -30.06 -13.62
CA LEU A 360 -13.39 -29.10 -13.88
C LEU A 360 -13.67 -27.80 -13.11
N LEU A 361 -12.66 -27.32 -12.38
CA LEU A 361 -12.72 -26.03 -11.70
C LEU A 361 -12.55 -24.89 -12.70
N ASP A 362 -13.33 -23.82 -12.51
CA ASP A 362 -13.25 -22.60 -13.32
C ASP A 362 -12.38 -21.56 -12.60
N ARG A 363 -11.29 -21.14 -13.25
CA ARG A 363 -10.35 -20.14 -12.72
C ARG A 363 -11.03 -18.79 -12.43
N ASN A 364 -11.97 -18.34 -13.26
CA ASN A 364 -12.67 -17.08 -13.06
C ASN A 364 -13.60 -17.14 -11.83
N LEU A 365 -14.27 -18.28 -11.60
CA LEU A 365 -15.06 -18.48 -10.39
C LEU A 365 -14.18 -18.55 -9.14
N LEU A 366 -12.99 -19.17 -9.24
CA LEU A 366 -11.99 -19.14 -8.17
C LEU A 366 -11.52 -17.71 -7.86
N TRP A 367 -11.21 -16.92 -8.90
CA TRP A 367 -10.85 -15.51 -8.74
C TRP A 367 -11.95 -14.69 -8.04
N GLN A 368 -13.21 -14.83 -8.47
CA GLN A 368 -14.34 -14.18 -7.82
C GLN A 368 -14.47 -14.57 -6.34
N SER A 369 -14.23 -15.85 -6.03
CA SER A 369 -14.26 -16.37 -4.67
C SER A 369 -13.11 -15.82 -3.82
N MET A 370 -11.89 -15.73 -4.37
CA MET A 370 -10.73 -15.10 -3.71
C MET A 370 -11.01 -13.63 -3.37
N VAL A 371 -11.59 -12.88 -4.33
CA VAL A 371 -12.01 -11.49 -4.12
C VAL A 371 -13.09 -11.39 -3.04
N ALA A 372 -14.09 -12.27 -3.03
CA ALA A 372 -15.14 -12.29 -2.00
C ALA A 372 -14.59 -12.66 -0.62
N ASN A 373 -13.61 -13.56 -0.55
CA ASN A 373 -12.97 -13.99 0.69
C ASN A 373 -12.00 -12.92 1.24
N THR A 374 -11.61 -11.94 0.42
CA THR A 374 -10.76 -10.83 0.84
C THR A 374 -11.58 -9.77 1.58
N ILE A 375 -11.09 -9.29 2.72
CA ILE A 375 -11.70 -8.20 3.51
C ILE A 375 -10.76 -7.02 3.67
N TYR A 376 -11.34 -5.82 3.80
CA TYR A 376 -10.64 -4.58 4.06
C TYR A 376 -10.97 -4.01 5.42
#